data_AF-A0A7X9EU84-F1
#
_entry.id   AF-A0A7X9EU84-F1
#
_cell.length_a   1.000
_cell.length_b   1.000
_cell.length_c   1.000
_cell.angle_alpha   90.00
_cell.angle_beta   90.00
_cell.angle_gamma   90.00
#
_symmetry.space_group_name_H-M   'P 1'
#
loop_
_entity.id
_entity.type
_entity.pdbx_description
1 polymer ?
#
loop_
_entity_poly.entity_id
_entity_poly.type
_entity_poly.pdbx_seq_one_letter_code
_entity_poly.pdbx_strand_id
1 'polypeptide(L)'
;MEIDIKHLRPLKIGDLVARIPIVQGGMGVGISLSGLAAAVANEGGVGVIAAAGMGLLEPDGFTNYLEASKRRLRQEIRKARQLSQGILGVNIMVALSNYADMVTTSLEEGIDI
;
A
#
# COMPACT_ATOMS: atom_id res chain seq x y z
N MET A 1 -27.44 -6.83 -0.11
CA MET A 1 -27.54 -5.38 -0.27
C MET A 1 -26.55 -5.02 -1.38
N GLU A 2 -27.03 -4.84 -2.61
CA GLU A 2 -26.18 -4.36 -3.72
C GLU A 2 -26.03 -2.85 -3.59
N ILE A 3 -24.80 -2.36 -3.58
CA ILE A 3 -24.51 -0.93 -3.60
C ILE A 3 -24.59 -0.49 -5.06
N ASP A 4 -25.50 0.43 -5.39
CA ASP A 4 -25.59 0.99 -6.74
C ASP A 4 -24.43 1.96 -6.99
N ILE A 5 -23.40 1.47 -7.69
CA ILE A 5 -22.21 2.23 -8.07
C ILE A 5 -22.32 2.91 -9.43
N LYS A 6 -23.44 2.76 -10.17
CA LYS A 6 -23.58 3.23 -11.56
C LYS A 6 -23.47 4.75 -11.70
N HIS A 7 -23.73 5.49 -10.62
CA HIS A 7 -23.68 6.96 -10.59
C HIS A 7 -22.37 7.52 -10.04
N LEU A 8 -21.45 6.68 -9.55
CA LEU A 8 -20.17 7.12 -9.03
C LEU A 8 -19.21 7.40 -10.20
N ARG A 9 -18.69 8.63 -10.25
CA ARG A 9 -17.64 8.97 -11.22
C ARG A 9 -16.32 8.29 -10.83
N PRO A 10 -15.57 7.69 -11.77
CA PRO A 10 -14.26 7.12 -11.48
C PRO A 10 -13.31 8.14 -10.85
N LEU A 11 -12.47 7.68 -9.92
CA LEU A 11 -11.41 8.51 -9.35
C LEU A 11 -10.24 8.55 -10.33
N LYS A 12 -9.81 9.76 -10.71
CA LYS A 12 -8.68 9.99 -11.60
C LYS A 12 -7.56 10.72 -10.86
N ILE A 13 -6.36 10.16 -10.89
CA ILE A 13 -5.14 10.75 -10.28
C ILE A 13 -4.04 10.68 -11.33
N GLY A 14 -3.73 11.82 -11.97
CA GLY A 14 -2.88 11.82 -13.16
C GLY A 14 -3.44 10.90 -14.24
N ASP A 15 -2.64 9.94 -14.67
CA ASP A 15 -3.01 8.92 -15.68
C ASP A 15 -3.70 7.69 -15.08
N LEU A 16 -3.79 7.59 -13.75
CA LEU A 16 -4.42 6.46 -13.05
C LEU A 16 -5.93 6.66 -12.96
N VAL A 17 -6.69 5.58 -13.22
CA VAL A 17 -8.15 5.58 -13.16
C VAL A 17 -8.65 4.40 -12.32
N ALA A 18 -9.12 4.68 -11.10
CA ALA A 18 -9.84 3.70 -10.29
C ALA A 18 -11.33 3.69 -10.67
N ARG A 19 -11.83 2.53 -11.11
CA ARG A 19 -13.21 2.34 -11.58
C ARG A 19 -14.22 2.66 -10.48
N ILE A 20 -13.92 2.22 -9.25
CA ILE A 20 -14.68 2.55 -8.06
C ILE A 20 -13.91 3.65 -7.32
N PRO A 21 -14.50 4.83 -7.05
CA PRO A 21 -13.79 5.95 -6.43
C PRO A 21 -13.63 5.74 -4.92
N ILE A 22 -13.05 4.61 -4.52
CA ILE A 22 -12.78 4.22 -3.15
C ILE A 22 -11.29 3.93 -3.02
N VAL A 23 -10.68 4.56 -2.02
CA VAL A 23 -9.33 4.28 -1.58
C VAL A 23 -9.43 3.59 -0.23
N GLN A 24 -8.91 2.37 -0.11
CA GLN A 24 -8.79 1.74 1.20
C GLN A 24 -7.66 2.43 1.96
N GLY A 25 -7.98 3.11 3.06
CA GLY A 25 -6.97 3.81 3.87
C GLY A 25 -5.98 2.87 4.54
N GLY A 26 -4.71 3.27 4.66
CA GLY A 26 -3.67 2.45 5.28
C GLY A 26 -3.90 2.19 6.77
N MET A 27 -3.78 0.94 7.19
CA MET A 27 -3.85 0.49 8.59
C MET A 27 -2.51 -0.15 8.96
N GLY A 28 -1.73 0.53 9.80
CA GLY A 28 -0.38 0.11 10.21
C GLY A 28 -0.35 -1.14 11.09
N VAL A 29 0.86 -1.54 11.49
CA VAL A 29 1.11 -2.70 12.38
C VAL A 29 0.58 -4.01 11.77
N GLY A 30 0.79 -4.19 10.48
CA GLY A 30 0.54 -5.46 9.78
C GLY A 30 -0.91 -5.74 9.35
N ILE A 31 -1.80 -4.74 9.40
CA ILE A 31 -3.19 -4.91 8.94
C ILE A 31 -3.31 -4.72 7.42
N SER A 32 -2.87 -3.57 6.90
CA SER A 32 -2.87 -3.28 5.46
C SER A 32 -1.57 -3.74 4.80
N LEU A 33 -1.52 -5.04 4.49
CA LEU A 33 -0.42 -5.69 3.77
C LEU A 33 -0.84 -6.05 2.34
N SER A 34 -0.02 -6.84 1.64
CA SER A 34 -0.21 -7.15 0.22
C SER A 34 -1.58 -7.76 -0.10
N GLY A 35 -2.10 -8.62 0.79
CA GLY A 35 -3.36 -9.33 0.56
C GLY A 35 -4.56 -8.40 0.50
N LEU A 36 -4.70 -7.51 1.49
CA LEU A 36 -5.80 -6.55 1.53
C LEU A 36 -5.69 -5.52 0.41
N ALA A 37 -4.49 -4.96 0.21
CA ALA A 37 -4.25 -3.97 -0.85
C ALA A 37 -4.58 -4.56 -2.24
N ALA A 38 -4.08 -5.77 -2.54
CA ALA A 38 -4.37 -6.44 -3.81
C ALA A 38 -5.86 -6.75 -3.99
N ALA A 39 -6.55 -7.21 -2.93
CA ALA A 39 -7.99 -7.48 -3.00
C ALA A 39 -8.79 -6.22 -3.37
N VAL A 40 -8.54 -5.10 -2.71
CA VAL A 40 -9.23 -3.83 -3.02
C VAL A 40 -8.91 -3.34 -4.43
N ALA A 41 -7.64 -3.41 -4.84
CA ALA A 41 -7.22 -3.02 -6.17
C ALA A 41 -7.89 -3.86 -7.26
N ASN A 42 -8.06 -5.16 -7.04
CA ASN A 42 -8.74 -6.08 -7.97
C ASN A 42 -10.24 -5.80 -8.10
N GLU A 43 -10.90 -5.32 -7.05
CA GLU A 43 -12.30 -4.86 -7.10
C GLU A 43 -12.46 -3.52 -7.83
N GLY A 44 -11.36 -2.88 -8.21
CA GLY A 44 -11.33 -1.64 -9.00
C GLY A 44 -11.27 -0.36 -8.16
N GLY A 45 -11.02 -0.47 -6.86
CA GLY A 45 -10.60 0.64 -6.00
C GLY A 45 -9.08 0.84 -6.02
N VAL A 46 -8.58 1.63 -5.08
CA VAL A 46 -7.13 1.76 -4.80
C VAL A 46 -6.81 1.00 -3.52
N GLY A 47 -5.92 0.01 -3.64
CA GLY A 47 -5.39 -0.73 -2.50
C GLY A 47 -4.17 -0.05 -1.91
N VAL A 48 -4.08 0.06 -0.59
CA VAL A 48 -2.97 0.80 0.06
C VAL A 48 -2.28 -0.04 1.12
N ILE A 49 -0.97 -0.19 0.98
CA ILE A 49 -0.09 -0.82 1.98
C ILE A 49 0.31 0.23 3.03
N ALA A 50 0.33 -0.12 4.31
CA ALA A 50 0.76 0.82 5.36
C ALA A 50 2.22 0.56 5.77
N ALA A 51 3.08 1.60 5.70
CA ALA A 51 4.49 1.47 6.07
C ALA A 51 4.73 1.49 7.59
N ALA A 52 3.78 2.00 8.39
CA ALA A 52 3.93 2.12 9.82
C ALA A 52 4.04 0.74 10.50
N GLY A 53 5.15 0.53 11.23
CA GLY A 53 5.42 -0.70 11.97
C GLY A 53 5.94 -1.87 11.12
N MET A 54 6.29 -1.66 9.85
CA MET A 54 6.75 -2.72 8.94
C MET A 54 7.92 -3.54 9.49
N GLY A 55 8.93 -2.87 10.07
CA GLY A 55 10.10 -3.54 10.61
C GLY A 55 9.77 -4.49 11.76
N LEU A 56 8.68 -4.26 12.51
CA LEU A 56 8.27 -5.11 13.63
C LEU A 56 7.76 -6.50 13.17
N LEU A 57 7.48 -6.66 11.88
CA LEU A 57 7.04 -7.92 11.28
C LEU A 57 8.22 -8.83 10.89
N GLU A 58 9.46 -8.35 11.05
CA GLU A 58 10.67 -9.09 10.76
C GLU A 58 11.34 -9.64 12.03
N PRO A 59 12.06 -10.78 11.96
CA PRO A 59 12.73 -11.36 13.11
C PRO A 59 13.75 -10.44 13.80
N ASP A 60 14.46 -9.61 13.02
CA ASP A 60 15.46 -8.64 13.49
C ASP A 60 14.88 -7.23 13.69
N GLY A 61 13.54 -7.09 13.69
CA GLY A 61 12.86 -5.80 13.72
C GLY A 61 13.22 -4.88 14.89
N PHE A 62 13.53 -5.44 16.06
CA PHE A 62 13.89 -4.67 17.25
C PHE A 62 15.35 -4.20 17.27
N THR A 63 16.25 -4.87 16.56
CA THR A 63 17.68 -4.55 16.53
C THR A 63 18.13 -3.89 15.24
N ASN A 64 17.35 -4.04 14.15
CA ASN A 64 17.65 -3.57 12.81
C ASN A 64 16.41 -2.98 12.12
N TYR A 65 15.63 -2.20 12.86
CA TYR A 65 14.30 -1.73 12.44
C TYR A 65 14.27 -1.06 11.06
N LEU A 66 15.30 -0.29 10.72
CA LEU A 66 15.36 0.44 9.45
C LEU A 66 15.43 -0.51 8.25
N GLU A 67 16.44 -1.37 8.20
CA GLU A 67 16.61 -2.31 7.08
C GLU A 67 15.54 -3.39 7.09
N ALA A 68 15.06 -3.81 8.27
CA ALA A 68 13.89 -4.67 8.40
C ALA A 68 12.65 -4.04 7.77
N SER A 69 12.36 -2.75 8.06
CA SER A 69 11.21 -2.05 7.48
C SER A 69 11.31 -1.94 5.97
N LYS A 70 12.50 -1.58 5.44
CA LYS A 70 12.73 -1.48 3.99
C LYS A 70 12.54 -2.84 3.33
N ARG A 71 13.13 -3.90 3.88
CA ARG A 71 13.01 -5.27 3.36
C ARG A 71 11.57 -5.75 3.33
N ARG A 72 10.84 -5.61 4.44
CA ARG A 72 9.44 -6.00 4.51
C ARG A 72 8.58 -5.19 3.54
N LEU A 73 8.75 -3.87 3.47
CA LEU A 73 8.00 -3.02 2.54
C LEU A 73 8.19 -3.46 1.08
N ARG A 74 9.44 -3.75 0.65
CA ARG A 74 9.70 -4.29 -0.70
C ARG A 74 8.97 -5.60 -0.95
N GLN A 75 9.01 -6.52 0.02
CA GLN A 75 8.31 -7.81 -0.10
C GLN A 75 6.81 -7.61 -0.29
N GLU A 76 6.18 -6.75 0.50
CA GLU A 76 4.74 -6.49 0.45
C GLU A 76 4.32 -5.79 -0.84
N ILE A 77 5.08 -4.81 -1.33
CA ILE A 77 4.81 -4.14 -2.62
C ILE A 77 4.90 -5.15 -3.78
N ARG A 78 5.99 -5.92 -3.84
CA ARG A 78 6.18 -6.96 -4.88
C ARG A 78 5.07 -8.00 -4.83
N LYS A 79 4.72 -8.46 -3.63
CA LYS A 79 3.65 -9.44 -3.46
C LYS A 79 2.30 -8.87 -3.88
N ALA A 80 1.99 -7.63 -3.54
CA ALA A 80 0.75 -6.97 -3.95
C ALA A 80 0.67 -6.84 -5.47
N ARG A 81 1.76 -6.42 -6.12
CA ARG A 81 1.84 -6.31 -7.58
C ARG A 81 1.79 -7.66 -8.29
N GLN A 82 2.29 -8.73 -7.67
CA GLN A 82 2.10 -10.11 -8.17
C GLN A 82 0.63 -10.54 -8.11
N LEU A 83 -0.12 -10.07 -7.11
CA LEU A 83 -1.52 -10.44 -6.88
C LEU A 83 -2.53 -9.53 -7.60
N SER A 84 -2.09 -8.38 -8.13
CA SER A 84 -2.97 -7.37 -8.71
C SER A 84 -2.36 -6.60 -9.87
N GLN A 85 -3.16 -6.39 -10.91
CA GLN A 85 -2.91 -5.43 -12.00
C GLN A 85 -3.62 -4.08 -11.75
N GLY A 86 -4.27 -3.91 -10.60
CA GLY A 86 -4.94 -2.67 -10.21
C GLY A 86 -3.98 -1.62 -9.67
N ILE A 87 -4.55 -0.52 -9.16
CA ILE A 87 -3.79 0.61 -8.62
C ILE A 87 -3.41 0.31 -7.18
N LEU A 88 -2.12 0.37 -6.88
CA LEU A 88 -1.55 0.13 -5.56
C LEU A 88 -0.84 1.38 -5.05
N GLY A 89 -1.07 1.71 -3.78
CA GLY A 89 -0.39 2.80 -3.11
C GLY A 89 0.29 2.37 -1.80
N VAL A 90 1.10 3.28 -1.24
CA VAL A 90 1.69 3.13 0.10
C VAL A 90 1.32 4.33 0.97
N ASN A 91 0.73 4.08 2.13
CA ASN A 91 0.56 5.08 3.17
C ASN A 91 1.84 5.19 4.01
N ILE A 92 2.44 6.37 4.00
CA ILE A 92 3.64 6.69 4.77
C ILE A 92 3.35 7.91 5.64
N MET A 93 3.24 7.70 6.95
CA MET A 93 3.05 8.80 7.88
C MET A 93 4.33 9.61 8.03
N VAL A 94 4.25 10.94 7.89
CA VAL A 94 5.39 11.86 8.09
C VAL A 94 5.95 11.78 9.52
N ALA A 95 5.16 11.30 10.48
CA ALA A 95 5.58 11.10 11.86
C ALA A 95 6.59 9.96 12.07
N LEU A 96 6.85 9.11 11.06
CA LEU A 96 7.82 8.01 11.16
C LEU A 96 9.25 8.54 11.15
N SER A 97 10.09 8.04 12.07
CA SER A 97 11.52 8.39 12.13
C SER A 97 12.31 7.98 10.88
N ASN A 98 11.80 7.00 10.14
CA ASN A 98 12.37 6.50 8.87
C ASN A 98 11.49 6.87 7.65
N TYR A 99 10.76 7.99 7.71
CA TYR A 99 9.86 8.44 6.64
C TYR A 99 10.55 8.47 5.26
N ALA A 100 11.72 9.12 5.16
CA ALA A 100 12.44 9.27 3.90
C ALA A 100 12.87 7.92 3.30
N ASP A 101 13.24 6.96 4.14
CA ASP A 101 13.62 5.62 3.73
C ASP A 101 12.43 4.83 3.18
N MET A 102 11.24 4.98 3.79
CA MET A 102 10.02 4.35 3.29
C MET A 102 9.61 4.95 1.95
N VAL A 103 9.67 6.28 1.80
CA VAL A 103 9.39 6.97 0.53
C VAL A 103 10.33 6.47 -0.56
N THR A 104 11.64 6.49 -0.30
CA THR A 104 12.65 6.05 -1.27
C THR A 104 12.45 4.59 -1.67
N THR A 105 12.20 3.72 -0.69
CA THR A 105 11.95 2.29 -0.94
C THR A 105 10.68 2.06 -1.78
N SER A 106 9.61 2.81 -1.52
CA SER A 106 8.37 2.75 -2.30
C SER A 106 8.57 3.20 -3.75
N LEU A 107 9.36 4.27 -3.96
CA LEU A 107 9.71 4.76 -5.30
C LEU A 107 10.57 3.77 -6.08
N GLU A 108 11.58 3.17 -5.43
CA GLU A 108 12.44 2.13 -6.04
C GLU A 108 11.64 0.92 -6.54
N GLU A 109 10.56 0.56 -5.84
CA GLU A 109 9.69 -0.56 -6.21
C GLU A 109 8.59 -0.17 -7.21
N GLY A 110 8.52 1.10 -7.61
CA GLY A 110 7.57 1.59 -8.62
C GLY A 110 6.11 1.51 -8.18
N ILE A 111 5.82 1.85 -6.92
CA ILE A 111 4.43 1.99 -6.46
C ILE A 111 3.70 3.10 -7.25
N ASP A 112 2.37 2.97 -7.43
CA ASP A 112 1.61 3.93 -8.23
C ASP A 112 1.29 5.23 -7.45
N ILE A 113 1.03 5.12 -6.13
CA ILE A 113 0.54 6.20 -5.25
C ILE A 113 1.27 6.21 -3.89
#